data_AF-A0A843L0L0-F1
#
_entry.id   AF-A0A843L0L0-F1
#
_cell.length_a   1.000
_cell.length_b   1.000
_cell.length_c   1.000
_cell.angle_alpha   90.00
_cell.angle_beta   90.00
_cell.angle_gamma   90.00
#
_symmetry.space_group_name_H-M   'P 1'
#
loop_
_entity.id
_entity.type
_entity.pdbx_description
1 polymer ?
#
loop_
_entity_poly.entity_id
_entity_poly.type
_entity_poly.pdbx_seq_one_letter_code
_entity_poly.pdbx_strand_id
1 'polypeptide(L)'
;MEHTASGADRSPGAVRKGQIDLIAEIAAFADEYGDILARYHRYTMDDLCRIEGECRRLQDEARRRETWGIADELAGLEYLIDRAKAMRAARMAEEDSRG
;
A
#
# COMPACT_ATOMS: atom_id res chain seq x y z
N MET A 1 43.95 -0.50 19.17
CA MET A 1 43.21 0.25 18.13
C MET A 1 42.61 -0.78 17.19
N GLU A 2 41.31 -0.62 16.94
CA GLU A 2 40.43 -1.16 15.89
C GLU A 2 40.91 -2.36 15.01
N HIS A 3 40.08 -3.34 14.62
CA HIS A 3 38.88 -3.13 13.80
C HIS A 3 37.77 -4.16 14.06
N THR A 4 36.57 -3.62 14.12
CA THR A 4 35.25 -4.24 14.25
C THR A 4 34.88 -5.06 13.01
N ALA A 5 34.79 -6.38 13.14
CA ALA A 5 34.12 -7.24 12.16
C ALA A 5 32.69 -7.53 12.64
N SER A 6 31.81 -6.55 12.51
CA SER A 6 30.35 -6.78 12.60
C SER A 6 29.78 -6.77 11.20
N GLY A 7 30.15 -7.79 10.41
CA GLY A 7 29.53 -8.08 9.12
C GLY A 7 28.16 -8.68 9.38
N ALA A 8 27.14 -7.83 9.43
CA ALA A 8 25.75 -8.23 9.51
C ALA A 8 25.42 -9.25 8.42
N ASP A 9 24.68 -10.29 8.82
CA ASP A 9 24.15 -11.38 8.03
C ASP A 9 23.46 -10.87 6.74
N ARG A 10 24.22 -10.73 5.65
CA ARG A 10 23.72 -10.43 4.30
C ARG A 10 23.89 -11.67 3.43
N SER A 11 23.32 -12.78 3.88
CA SER A 11 23.23 -13.96 3.04
C SER A 11 22.27 -13.68 1.88
N PRO A 12 22.65 -13.96 0.62
CA PRO A 12 21.78 -13.76 -0.56
C PRO A 12 20.42 -14.45 -0.44
N GLY A 13 20.33 -15.54 0.34
CA GLY A 13 19.09 -16.25 0.63
C GLY A 13 18.09 -15.47 1.50
N ALA A 14 18.57 -14.67 2.47
CA ALA A 14 17.70 -13.86 3.33
C ALA A 14 17.09 -12.68 2.57
N VAL A 15 17.89 -12.06 1.69
CA VAL A 15 17.44 -10.96 0.81
C VAL A 15 16.36 -11.45 -0.17
N ARG A 16 16.59 -12.61 -0.82
CA ARG A 16 15.59 -13.19 -1.73
C ARG A 16 14.29 -13.58 -1.02
N LYS A 17 14.37 -14.18 0.18
CA LYS A 17 13.18 -14.55 0.95
C LYS A 17 12.35 -13.32 1.31
N GLY A 18 13.00 -12.27 1.84
CA GLY A 18 12.31 -11.02 2.13
C GLY A 18 11.67 -10.39 0.89
N GLN A 19 12.33 -10.46 -0.27
CA GLN A 19 11.75 -9.96 -1.52
C GLN A 19 10.48 -10.73 -1.92
N ILE A 20 10.49 -12.07 -1.83
CA ILE A 20 9.31 -12.90 -2.13
C ILE A 20 8.15 -12.57 -1.18
N ASP A 21 8.43 -12.40 0.11
CA ASP A 21 7.41 -12.07 1.12
C ASP A 21 6.75 -10.71 0.81
N LEU A 22 7.54 -9.71 0.40
CA LEU A 22 7.02 -8.40 0.00
C LEU A 22 6.14 -8.46 -1.25
N ILE A 23 6.56 -9.23 -2.26
CA ILE A 23 5.78 -9.42 -3.49
C ILE A 23 4.40 -10.03 -3.15
N ALA A 24 4.38 -11.04 -2.27
CA ALA A 24 3.15 -11.70 -1.85
C ALA A 24 2.24 -10.76 -1.03
N GLU A 25 2.82 -9.95 -0.13
CA GLU A 25 2.08 -8.94 0.65
C GLU A 25 1.41 -7.92 -0.27
N ILE A 26 2.13 -7.43 -1.28
CA ILE A 26 1.60 -6.46 -2.24
C ILE A 26 0.49 -7.07 -3.10
N ALA A 27 0.69 -8.29 -3.62
CA ALA A 27 -0.33 -8.97 -4.42
C ALA A 27 -1.62 -9.20 -3.63
N ALA A 28 -1.51 -9.62 -2.36
CA ALA A 28 -2.66 -9.79 -1.48
C ALA A 28 -3.38 -8.46 -1.21
N PHE A 29 -2.61 -7.38 -1.00
CA PHE A 29 -3.17 -6.04 -0.79
C PHE A 29 -3.90 -5.53 -2.05
N ALA A 30 -3.32 -5.73 -3.23
CA ALA A 30 -3.94 -5.37 -4.51
C ALA A 30 -5.22 -6.18 -4.79
N ASP A 31 -5.24 -7.47 -4.47
CA ASP A 31 -6.44 -8.31 -4.57
C ASP A 31 -7.53 -7.85 -3.58
N GLU A 32 -7.16 -7.55 -2.34
CA GLU A 32 -8.10 -7.11 -1.31
C GLU A 32 -8.77 -5.77 -1.65
N TYR A 33 -8.00 -4.82 -2.21
CA TYR A 33 -8.45 -3.44 -2.44
C TYR A 33 -8.61 -3.04 -3.92
N GLY A 34 -8.36 -3.93 -4.88
CA GLY A 34 -8.52 -3.63 -6.31
C GLY A 34 -9.95 -3.18 -6.67
N ASP A 35 -10.95 -3.75 -6.00
CA ASP A 35 -12.37 -3.39 -6.16
C ASP A 35 -12.85 -2.32 -5.18
N ILE A 36 -11.95 -1.52 -4.60
CA ILE A 36 -12.30 -0.53 -3.56
C ILE A 36 -13.33 0.49 -4.05
N LEU A 37 -13.31 0.85 -5.34
CA LEU A 37 -14.31 1.75 -5.93
C LEU A 37 -15.72 1.17 -5.88
N ALA A 38 -15.91 -0.13 -6.11
CA ALA A 38 -17.24 -0.75 -6.04
C ALA A 38 -17.74 -0.83 -4.58
N ARG A 39 -16.82 -0.84 -3.62
CA ARG A 39 -17.10 -1.03 -2.19
C ARG A 39 -16.89 0.23 -1.34
N TYR A 40 -16.65 1.39 -1.94
CA TYR A 40 -16.28 2.63 -1.23
C TYR A 40 -17.25 3.02 -0.10
N HIS A 41 -18.54 2.73 -0.27
CA HIS A 41 -19.59 3.00 0.70
C HIS A 41 -19.46 2.17 2.00
N ARG A 42 -18.73 1.06 1.98
CA ARG A 42 -18.46 0.21 3.16
C ARG A 42 -17.33 0.74 4.03
N TYR A 43 -16.48 1.58 3.46
CA TYR A 43 -15.33 2.15 4.16
C TYR A 43 -15.67 3.54 4.69
N THR A 44 -15.25 3.81 5.92
CA THR A 44 -15.25 5.16 6.47
C THR A 44 -14.13 5.97 5.83
N MET A 45 -14.14 7.29 6.08
CA MET A 45 -13.06 8.14 5.60
C MET A 45 -11.73 7.80 6.27
N ASP A 46 -11.75 7.39 7.54
CA ASP A 46 -10.57 6.93 8.26
C ASP A 46 -10.00 5.63 7.65
N ASP A 47 -10.87 4.66 7.35
CA ASP A 47 -10.46 3.40 6.71
C ASP A 47 -9.73 3.66 5.38
N LEU A 48 -10.29 4.53 4.53
CA LEU A 48 -9.69 4.86 3.23
C LEU A 48 -8.33 5.56 3.39
N CYS A 49 -8.18 6.44 4.38
CA CYS A 49 -6.89 7.06 4.71
C CYS A 49 -5.86 6.04 5.23
N ARG A 50 -6.31 5.07 6.03
CA ARG A 50 -5.44 3.99 6.52
C ARG A 50 -4.96 3.10 5.37
N ILE A 51 -5.86 2.73 4.45
CA ILE A 51 -5.54 1.93 3.27
C ILE A 51 -4.55 2.67 2.37
N GLU A 52 -4.76 3.98 2.15
CA GLU A 52 -3.80 4.84 1.44
C GLU A 52 -2.40 4.84 2.10
N GLY A 53 -2.35 4.94 3.43
CA GLY A 53 -1.10 4.90 4.19
C GLY A 53 -0.35 3.58 4.01
N GLU A 54 -1.04 2.44 4.09
CA GLU A 54 -0.42 1.13 3.83
C GLU A 54 0.02 0.98 2.36
N CYS A 55 -0.77 1.48 1.41
CA CYS A 55 -0.40 1.49 -0.01
C CYS A 55 0.93 2.23 -0.24
N ARG A 56 1.08 3.43 0.34
CA ARG A 56 2.34 4.20 0.24
C ARG A 56 3.50 3.50 0.95
N ARG A 57 3.28 2.93 2.12
CA ARG A 57 4.29 2.15 2.83
C ARG A 57 4.82 0.99 1.98
N LEU A 58 3.92 0.27 1.30
CA LEU A 58 4.29 -0.81 0.39
C LEU A 58 5.04 -0.30 -0.84
N GLN A 59 4.65 0.86 -1.40
CA GLN A 59 5.37 1.48 -2.52
C GLN A 59 6.80 1.86 -2.12
N ASP A 60 6.97 2.50 -0.96
CA ASP A 60 8.28 2.88 -0.43
C ASP A 60 9.16 1.64 -0.22
N GLU A 61 8.61 0.56 0.33
CA GLU A 61 9.35 -0.68 0.54
C GLU A 61 9.70 -1.37 -0.79
N ALA A 62 8.79 -1.38 -1.77
CA ALA A 62 9.05 -1.90 -3.11
C ALA A 62 10.17 -1.11 -3.82
N ARG A 63 10.16 0.23 -3.70
CA ARG A 63 11.22 1.10 -4.22
C ARG A 63 12.56 0.85 -3.53
N ARG A 64 12.58 0.72 -2.21
CA ARG A 64 13.80 0.40 -1.44
C ARG A 64 14.42 -0.94 -1.84
N ARG A 65 13.60 -1.89 -2.30
CA ARG A 65 14.04 -3.21 -2.78
C ARG A 65 14.12 -3.32 -4.31
N GLU A 66 14.12 -2.18 -5.01
CA GLU A 66 14.28 -2.09 -6.47
C GLU A 66 13.26 -2.94 -7.25
N THR A 67 12.08 -3.17 -6.69
CA THR A 67 11.02 -3.99 -7.29
C THR A 67 10.08 -3.10 -8.10
N TRP A 68 10.64 -2.44 -9.11
CA TRP A 68 9.99 -1.36 -9.86
C TRP A 68 8.71 -1.76 -10.59
N GLY A 69 8.58 -3.02 -11.04
CA GLY A 69 7.37 -3.50 -11.72
C GLY A 69 6.13 -3.55 -10.82
N ILE A 70 6.31 -3.78 -9.52
CA ILE A 70 5.22 -3.88 -8.55
C ILE A 70 4.87 -2.50 -7.97
N ALA A 71 5.83 -1.58 -7.96
CA ALA A 71 5.58 -0.19 -7.58
C ALA A 71 4.56 0.49 -8.50
N ASP A 72 4.48 0.09 -9.77
CA ASP A 72 3.51 0.61 -10.75
C ASP A 72 2.07 0.13 -10.43
N GLU A 73 1.92 -1.15 -10.07
CA GLU A 73 0.64 -1.72 -9.65
C GLU A 73 0.06 -1.02 -8.40
N LEU A 74 0.93 -0.71 -7.44
CA LEU A 74 0.56 0.07 -6.26
C LEU A 74 0.21 1.52 -6.58
N ALA A 75 0.78 2.14 -7.62
CA ALA A 75 0.39 3.48 -8.04
C ALA A 75 -1.02 3.49 -8.65
N GLY A 76 -1.38 2.45 -9.40
CA GLY A 76 -2.75 2.25 -9.87
C GLY A 76 -3.75 2.10 -8.71
N LEU A 77 -3.38 1.37 -7.66
CA LEU A 77 -4.21 1.20 -6.48
C LEU A 77 -4.36 2.50 -5.67
N GLU A 78 -3.29 3.28 -5.51
CA GLU A 78 -3.35 4.60 -4.85
C GLU A 78 -4.35 5.52 -5.55
N TYR A 79 -4.36 5.55 -6.88
CA TYR A 79 -5.35 6.30 -7.65
C TYR A 79 -6.79 5.84 -7.37
N LEU A 80 -7.04 4.53 -7.27
CA LEU A 80 -8.36 4.00 -6.93
C LEU A 80 -8.79 4.38 -5.51
N ILE A 81 -7.87 4.36 -4.55
CA ILE A 81 -8.13 4.79 -3.17
C ILE A 81 -8.48 6.27 -3.13
N ASP A 82 -7.70 7.14 -3.78
CA ASP A 82 -8.01 8.58 -3.87
C ASP A 82 -9.38 8.85 -4.48
N ARG A 83 -9.73 8.10 -5.52
CA ARG A 83 -11.05 8.21 -6.14
C ARG A 83 -12.16 7.71 -5.22
N ALA A 84 -11.94 6.66 -4.43
CA ALA A 84 -12.87 6.19 -3.39
C ALA A 84 -13.07 7.25 -2.30
N LYS A 85 -12.00 7.93 -1.87
CA LYS A 85 -12.05 9.04 -0.90
C LYS A 85 -12.91 10.18 -1.41
N ALA A 86 -12.73 10.57 -2.68
CA ALA A 86 -13.54 11.62 -3.30
C ALA A 86 -15.04 11.26 -3.36
N MET A 87 -15.36 10.01 -3.72
CA MET A 87 -16.75 9.53 -3.73
C MET A 87 -17.37 9.49 -2.32
N ARG A 88 -16.59 9.10 -1.31
CA ARG A 88 -17.05 9.10 0.09
C ARG A 88 -17.31 10.52 0.60
N ALA A 89 -16.40 11.45 0.32
CA ALA A 89 -16.54 12.85 0.69
C ALA A 89 -17.79 13.49 0.06
N ALA A 90 -18.03 13.24 -1.24
CA ALA A 90 -19.24 13.72 -1.92
C ALA A 90 -20.52 13.20 -1.24
N ARG A 91 -20.56 11.91 -0.90
CA ARG A 91 -21.70 11.31 -0.20
C ARG A 91 -21.93 11.91 1.18
N MET A 92 -20.87 12.11 1.96
CA MET A 92 -20.97 12.74 3.28
C MET A 92 -21.54 14.16 3.19
N ALA A 93 -21.12 14.94 2.18
CA ALA A 93 -21.65 16.29 1.96
C ALA A 93 -23.14 16.28 1.57
N GLU A 94 -23.58 15.29 0.77
CA GLU A 94 -24.99 15.09 0.45
C GLU A 94 -25.83 14.68 1.66
N GLU A 95 -25.28 13.84 2.54
CA GLU A 95 -25.92 13.41 3.78
C GLU A 95 -26.10 14.59 4.75
N ASP A 96 -25.07 15.42 4.91
CA ASP A 96 -25.09 16.63 5.74
C ASP A 96 -26.12 17.66 5.22
N SER A 97 -26.20 17.85 3.90
CA SER A 97 -27.14 18.79 3.26
C SER A 97 -28.61 18.36 3.35
N ARG A 98 -28.90 17.12 3.73
CA ARG A 98 -30.27 16.57 3.87
C ARG A 98 -30.74 16.49 5.33
N GLY A 99 -29.84 16.71 6.30
CA GLY A 99 -30.14 16.80 7.73
C GLY A 99 -30.60 18.19 8.15
#